data_AF-A0A2M6UYC8-F1
#
_entry.id   AF-A0A2M6UYC8-F1
#
_cell.length_a   1.000
_cell.length_b   1.000
_cell.length_c   1.000
_cell.angle_alpha   90.00
_cell.angle_beta   90.00
_cell.angle_gamma   90.00
#
_symmetry.space_group_name_H-M   'P 1'
#
loop_
_entity.id
_entity.type
_entity.pdbx_description
1 polymer ?
#
loop_
_entity_poly.entity_id
_entity_poly.type
_entity_poly.pdbx_seq_one_letter_code
_entity_poly.pdbx_strand_id
1 'polypeptide(L)'
;MASTMATYKYTAYYNNDGPSRADPLREVLSKEEVDERLQLFVQDVKACFEEMPATIEIEHNTVLLTTNLPRAVCDERVGGCLNSLGLSAKKSYESPRISRRPVGLS
;
A
#
# COMPACT_ATOMS: atom_id res chain seq x y z
N MET A 1 1.37 17.22 20.55
CA MET A 1 0.85 15.85 20.33
C MET A 1 1.91 15.09 19.58
N ALA A 2 2.44 14.00 20.14
CA ALA A 2 3.43 13.18 19.44
C ALA A 2 2.68 12.33 18.41
N SER A 3 2.68 12.75 17.14
CA SER A 3 2.25 11.88 16.05
C SER A 3 3.32 10.81 15.89
N THR A 4 3.10 9.64 16.48
CA THR A 4 3.91 8.46 16.21
C THR A 4 3.73 8.06 14.76
N MET A 5 4.81 8.10 13.98
CA MET A 5 4.84 7.54 12.63
C MET A 5 4.45 6.07 12.69
N ALA A 6 3.52 5.68 11.82
CA ALA A 6 3.13 4.29 11.64
C ALA A 6 3.59 3.83 10.25
N THR A 7 3.98 2.55 10.17
CA THR A 7 4.40 1.92 8.91
C THR A 7 3.30 0.98 8.45
N TYR A 8 2.86 1.21 7.22
CA TYR A 8 1.82 0.44 6.56
C TYR A 8 2.42 -0.29 5.35
N LYS A 9 2.17 -1.59 5.24
CA LYS A 9 2.72 -2.44 4.19
C LYS A 9 1.60 -2.84 3.23
N TYR A 10 1.80 -2.56 1.95
CA TYR A 10 0.86 -2.86 0.86
C TYR A 10 1.57 -3.72 -0.17
N THR A 11 1.25 -5.01 -0.23
CA THR A 11 1.75 -5.90 -1.28
C THR A 11 0.72 -6.01 -2.37
N ALA A 12 0.97 -5.38 -3.51
CA ALA A 12 0.09 -5.41 -4.67
C ALA A 12 0.18 -6.77 -5.39
N TYR A 13 -0.95 -7.25 -5.88
CA TYR A 13 -1.05 -8.45 -6.68
C TYR A 13 -2.23 -8.35 -7.64
N TYR A 14 -2.10 -8.96 -8.81
CA TYR A 14 -3.21 -9.14 -9.73
C TYR A 14 -3.99 -10.38 -9.32
N ASN A 15 -5.28 -10.21 -9.06
CA ASN A 15 -6.16 -11.34 -8.82
C ASN A 15 -6.73 -11.82 -10.16
N ASN A 16 -6.25 -12.98 -10.62
CA ASN A 16 -6.59 -13.58 -11.92
C ASN A 16 -7.99 -14.23 -11.95
N ASP A 17 -8.94 -13.61 -11.26
CA ASP A 17 -10.36 -13.89 -11.47
C ASP A 17 -10.71 -13.29 -12.84
N GLY A 18 -10.91 -14.14 -13.85
CA GLY A 18 -11.35 -13.73 -15.17
C GLY A 18 -12.73 -13.07 -15.15
N PRO A 19 -13.48 -13.09 -16.26
CA PRO A 19 -14.81 -12.48 -16.30
C PRO A 19 -15.70 -13.05 -15.19
N SER A 20 -16.24 -12.17 -14.36
CA SER A 20 -17.10 -12.51 -13.23
C SER A 20 -18.51 -11.96 -13.46
N ARG A 21 -19.49 -12.39 -12.66
CA ARG A 21 -20.84 -11.79 -12.71
C ARG A 21 -20.85 -10.28 -12.47
N ALA A 22 -19.89 -9.78 -11.69
CA ALA A 22 -19.75 -8.35 -11.40
C ALA A 22 -18.97 -7.60 -12.48
N ASP A 23 -18.11 -8.31 -13.22
CA ASP A 23 -17.29 -7.75 -14.29
C ASP A 23 -17.14 -8.74 -15.45
N PRO A 24 -18.17 -8.84 -16.32
CA PRO A 24 -18.24 -9.88 -17.35
C PRO A 24 -17.32 -9.61 -18.55
N LEU A 25 -16.77 -8.41 -18.65
CA LEU A 25 -15.83 -8.01 -19.70
C LEU A 25 -14.38 -7.95 -19.20
N ARG A 26 -14.11 -8.43 -17.98
CA ARG A 26 -12.76 -8.39 -17.40
C ARG A 26 -11.78 -9.19 -18.23
N GLU A 27 -10.87 -8.50 -18.88
CA GLU A 27 -9.78 -9.11 -19.63
C GLU A 27 -8.75 -9.72 -18.68
N VAL A 28 -8.31 -10.93 -19.01
CA VAL A 28 -7.24 -11.60 -18.28
C VAL A 28 -5.92 -10.99 -18.73
N LEU A 29 -5.24 -10.32 -17.81
CA LEU A 29 -3.94 -9.74 -18.08
C LEU A 29 -2.87 -10.81 -18.26
N SER A 30 -2.02 -10.60 -19.24
CA SER A 30 -0.79 -11.35 -19.44
C SER A 30 0.19 -11.07 -18.30
N LYS A 31 1.16 -11.96 -18.09
CA LYS A 31 2.19 -11.77 -17.05
C LYS A 31 2.95 -10.45 -17.21
N GLU A 32 3.22 -10.06 -18.46
CA GLU A 32 3.90 -8.80 -18.80
C GLU A 32 3.06 -7.59 -18.40
N GLU A 33 1.77 -7.57 -18.76
CA GLU A 33 0.83 -6.50 -18.38
C GLU A 33 0.67 -6.40 -16.85
N VAL A 34 0.66 -7.55 -16.15
CA VAL A 34 0.62 -7.57 -14.69
C VAL A 34 1.87 -6.90 -14.11
N ASP A 35 3.06 -7.19 -14.64
CA ASP A 35 4.31 -6.58 -14.19
C ASP A 35 4.32 -5.07 -14.45
N GLU A 36 3.91 -4.64 -15.65
CA GLU A 36 3.79 -3.22 -16.00
C GLU A 36 2.84 -2.48 -15.06
N ARG A 37 1.66 -3.06 -14.76
CA ARG A 37 0.72 -2.44 -13.82
C ARG A 37 1.25 -2.40 -12.39
N LEU A 38 2.02 -3.40 -11.96
CA LEU A 38 2.66 -3.38 -10.64
C LEU A 38 3.74 -2.28 -10.55
N GLN A 39 4.50 -2.06 -11.63
CA GLN A 39 5.44 -0.93 -11.72
C GLN A 39 4.72 0.42 -11.70
N LEU A 40 3.61 0.54 -12.44
CA LEU A 40 2.77 1.75 -12.43
C LEU A 40 2.19 2.03 -11.05
N PHE A 41 1.73 1.00 -10.34
CA PHE A 41 1.22 1.13 -8.97
C PHE A 41 2.25 1.79 -8.05
N VAL A 42 3.52 1.37 -8.15
CA VAL A 42 4.60 1.95 -7.35
C VAL A 42 4.82 3.43 -7.67
N GLN A 43 4.72 3.82 -8.94
CA GLN A 43 4.82 5.22 -9.36
C GLN A 43 3.64 6.05 -8.88
N ASP A 44 2.42 5.55 -9.04
CA ASP A 44 1.19 6.22 -8.61
C ASP A 44 1.17 6.46 -7.10
N VAL A 45 1.62 5.47 -6.32
CA VAL A 45 1.73 5.64 -4.87
C VAL A 45 2.80 6.68 -4.53
N LYS A 46 3.97 6.66 -5.17
CA LYS A 46 4.98 7.71 -4.95
C LYS A 46 4.43 9.11 -5.25
N ALA A 47 3.78 9.28 -6.39
CA ALA A 47 3.17 10.55 -6.79
C ALA A 47 2.08 10.98 -5.80
N CYS A 48 1.22 10.05 -5.36
CA CYS A 48 0.15 10.34 -4.40
C CYS A 48 0.65 10.85 -3.05
N PHE A 49 1.88 10.54 -2.65
CA PHE A 49 2.45 10.92 -1.36
C PHE A 49 3.66 11.86 -1.47
N GLU A 50 4.03 12.31 -2.68
CA GLU A 50 5.20 13.17 -2.92
C GLU A 50 5.14 14.48 -2.11
N GLU A 51 3.96 15.09 -2.03
CA GLU A 51 3.74 16.36 -1.32
C GLU A 51 3.49 16.18 0.20
N MET A 52 3.62 14.95 0.72
CA MET A 52 3.29 14.63 2.10
C MET A 52 4.52 14.18 2.90
N PRO A 53 4.54 14.41 4.22
CA PRO A 53 5.58 13.88 5.09
C PRO A 53 5.39 12.36 5.27
N ALA A 54 5.79 11.61 4.25
CA ALA A 54 5.72 10.16 4.17
C ALA A 54 7.01 9.60 3.56
N THR A 55 7.54 8.55 4.17
CA THR A 55 8.65 7.78 3.62
C THR A 55 8.08 6.57 2.90
N ILE A 56 8.47 6.37 1.64
CA ILE A 56 8.07 5.20 0.84
C ILE A 56 9.30 4.36 0.54
N GLU A 57 9.28 3.12 1.00
CA GLU A 57 10.26 2.09 0.63
C GLU A 57 9.58 1.04 -0.24
N ILE A 58 10.28 0.53 -1.25
CA ILE A 58 9.72 -0.41 -2.22
C ILE A 58 10.56 -1.68 -2.24
N GLU A 59 9.88 -2.80 -2.06
CA GLU A 59 10.44 -4.14 -2.14
C GLU A 59 9.63 -4.97 -3.15
N HIS A 60 10.13 -5.06 -4.39
CA HIS A 60 9.44 -5.69 -5.52
C HIS A 60 8.04 -5.07 -5.72
N ASN A 61 6.98 -5.81 -5.34
CA ASN A 61 5.57 -5.42 -5.47
C ASN A 61 4.98 -4.89 -4.15
N THR A 62 5.85 -4.62 -3.17
CA THR A 62 5.46 -4.19 -1.84
C THR A 62 5.89 -2.77 -1.58
N VAL A 63 4.94 -1.95 -1.18
CA VAL A 63 5.16 -0.58 -0.73
C VAL A 63 5.09 -0.56 0.80
N LEU A 64 6.15 -0.09 1.44
CA LEU A 64 6.17 0.26 2.84
C LEU A 64 6.02 1.77 2.96
N LEU A 65 4.88 2.22 3.49
CA LEU A 65 4.53 3.61 3.68
C LEU A 65 4.64 3.97 5.16
N THR A 66 5.64 4.76 5.52
CA THR A 66 5.81 5.29 6.88
C THR A 66 5.34 6.74 6.92
N THR A 67 4.27 7.02 7.66
CA THR A 67 3.67 8.36 7.71
C THR A 67 2.95 8.63 9.03
N ASN A 68 2.67 9.91 9.28
CA ASN A 68 1.84 10.39 10.39
C ASN A 68 0.35 10.40 10.05
N LEU A 69 -0.02 10.06 8.82
CA LEU A 69 -1.41 10.04 8.38
C LEU A 69 -2.17 8.88 9.04
N PRO A 70 -3.47 9.08 9.31
CA PRO A 70 -4.33 8.01 9.79
C PRO A 70 -4.43 6.91 8.73
N ARG A 71 -4.39 5.66 9.19
CA ARG A 71 -4.44 4.47 8.35
C ARG A 71 -5.56 4.52 7.30
N ALA A 72 -6.76 4.97 7.67
CA ALA A 72 -7.90 5.05 6.77
C ALA A 72 -7.62 5.92 5.52
N VAL A 73 -6.91 7.04 5.69
CA VAL A 73 -6.53 7.92 4.57
C VAL A 73 -5.51 7.25 3.66
N CYS A 74 -4.53 6.55 4.24
CA CYS A 74 -3.56 5.77 3.46
C CYS A 74 -4.25 4.63 2.70
N ASP A 75 -5.15 3.91 3.38
CA ASP A 75 -5.91 2.79 2.82
C ASP A 75 -6.79 3.23 1.64
N GLU A 76 -7.42 4.40 1.73
CA GLU A 76 -8.25 4.99 0.68
C GLU A 76 -7.40 5.41 -0.53
N ARG A 77 -6.31 6.15 -0.33
CA ARG A 77 -5.44 6.61 -1.41
C ARG A 77 -4.76 5.46 -2.15
N VAL A 78 -4.16 4.53 -1.40
CA VAL A 78 -3.53 3.33 -1.99
C VAL A 78 -4.60 2.46 -2.67
N GLY A 79 -5.80 2.37 -2.08
CA GLY A 79 -6.94 1.70 -2.69
C GLY A 79 -7.34 2.30 -4.04
N GLY A 80 -7.33 3.63 -4.17
CA GLY A 80 -7.57 4.33 -5.43
C GLY A 80 -6.54 4.00 -6.51
N CYS A 81 -5.25 4.01 -6.16
CA CYS A 81 -4.17 3.61 -7.08
C CYS A 81 -4.35 2.18 -7.58
N LEU A 82 -4.66 1.25 -6.67
CA LEU A 82 -4.89 -0.16 -7.00
C LEU A 82 -6.10 -0.36 -7.92
N ASN A 83 -7.22 0.29 -7.60
CA ASN A 83 -8.45 0.17 -8.38
C ASN A 83 -8.27 0.71 -9.80
N SER A 84 -7.56 1.83 -9.97
CA SER A 84 -7.25 2.41 -11.28
C SER A 84 -6.51 1.42 -12.19
N LEU A 85 -5.69 0.56 -11.58
CA LEU A 85 -4.87 -0.45 -12.27
C LEU A 85 -5.53 -1.83 -12.31
N GLY A 86 -6.72 -2.00 -11.70
CA GLY A 86 -7.37 -3.30 -11.57
C GLY A 86 -6.59 -4.30 -10.72
N LEU A 87 -5.76 -3.80 -9.80
CA LEU A 87 -4.95 -4.57 -8.87
C LEU A 87 -5.63 -4.67 -7.50
N SER A 88 -5.22 -5.66 -6.73
CA SER A 88 -5.59 -5.82 -5.32
C SER A 88 -4.34 -5.72 -4.46
N ALA A 89 -4.48 -5.45 -3.16
CA ALA A 89 -3.34 -5.49 -2.25
C ALA A 89 -3.65 -6.25 -0.96
N LYS A 90 -2.65 -7.02 -0.53
CA LYS A 90 -2.61 -7.60 0.80
C LYS A 90 -2.01 -6.56 1.73
N LYS A 91 -2.80 -6.16 2.73
CA LYS A 91 -2.45 -5.10 3.66
C LYS A 91 -1.95 -5.71 4.97
N SER A 92 -0.80 -5.25 5.44
CA SER A 92 -0.21 -5.61 6.74
C SER A 92 0.20 -4.33 7.47
N TYR A 93 -0.05 -4.26 8.77
CA TYR A 93 0.17 -3.04 9.54
C TYR A 93 1.02 -3.38 10.76
N GLU A 94 2.18 -2.72 10.90
CA GLU A 94 2.94 -2.80 12.14
C GLU A 94 2.44 -1.72 13.10
N SER A 95 2.08 -2.14 14.32
CA SER A 95 1.75 -1.19 15.38
C SER A 95 3.00 -0.39 15.75
N PRO A 96 2.89 0.92 16.02
CA PRO A 96 4.03 1.71 16.48
C PRO A 96 4.61 1.03 17.73
N ARG A 97 5.90 0.69 17.68
CA ARG A 97 6.62 0.14 18.84
C ARG A 97 6.60 1.20 19.93
N ILE A 98 5.70 1.05 20.90
CA ILE A 98 5.79 1.80 22.16
C ILE A 98 7.07 1.30 22.83
N SER A 99 8.15 2.04 22.68
CA SER A 99 9.39 1.83 23.42
C SER A 99 9.09 2.04 24.89
N ARG A 100 8.65 0.97 25.57
CA ARG A 100 8.56 0.94 27.02
C ARG A 100 10.00 0.94 27.52
N ARG A 101 10.54 2.14 27.77
CA ARG A 101 11.74 2.27 28.60
C ARG A 101 11.47 1.49 29.90
N PRO A 102 12.35 0.60 30.35
CA PRO A 102 12.26 0.12 31.72
C PRO A 102 12.44 1.37 32.61
N VAL A 103 11.39 1.70 33.37
CA VAL A 103 11.54 2.57 34.53
C VAL A 103 12.58 1.89 35.41
N GLY A 104 13.75 2.52 35.53
CA GLY A 104 14.73 2.16 36.53
C GLY A 104 14.05 2.29 37.88
N LEU A 105 13.80 1.16 38.53
CA LEU A 105 13.53 1.11 39.96
C LEU A 105 14.89 1.08 40.66
N SER A 106 14.99 2.06 41.56
CA SER A 106 16.05 2.44 42.49
C SER A 106 16.86 1.30 43.11
#